data_AF-X1EEX5-F1
#
_entry.id   AF-X1EEX5-F1
#
_cell.length_a   1.000
_cell.length_b   1.000
_cell.length_c   1.000
_cell.angle_alpha   90.00
_cell.angle_beta   90.00
_cell.angle_gamma   90.00
#
_symmetry.space_group_name_H-M   'P 1'
#
loop_
_entity.id
_entity.type
_entity.pdbx_description
1 polymer ?
#
loop_
_entity_poly.entity_id
_entity_poly.type
_entity_poly.pdbx_seq_one_letter_code
_entity_poly.pdbx_strand_id
1 'polypeptide(L)'
;KFAPSILGLRCQKEIKELSILKKNPEHPFVVAIGGVKIEDKQPVLVNLLKIADKVLIGGKLANSLYESRFAIHQKTDVKNLLKELEKSQQVKRRDDPVKEILTSGKIVLPEDGILESGDRIKFDDIRQGIAHLIPEVRDIGPKAIKEYEQIISNAKTFFWAGPMGMYEQEQFSNGTKAIIQTVDQFKG
;
A
#
# COMPACT_ATOMS: atom_id res chain seq x y z
N LYS A 1 -0.05 26.76 -22.39
CA LYS A 1 -0.68 25.96 -21.30
C LYS A 1 -0.31 24.51 -21.52
N PHE A 2 0.81 24.07 -20.94
CA PHE A 2 1.26 22.69 -20.98
C PHE A 2 1.66 22.32 -19.55
N ALA A 3 1.07 21.28 -18.99
CA ALA A 3 1.62 20.61 -17.82
C ALA A 3 1.93 19.15 -18.20
N PRO A 4 3.04 18.88 -18.91
CA PRO A 4 3.56 17.55 -19.07
C PRO A 4 4.53 17.24 -17.90
N SER A 5 4.50 15.99 -17.43
CA SER A 5 5.65 15.27 -16.86
C SER A 5 6.31 15.72 -15.53
N ILE A 6 5.59 16.31 -14.56
CA ILE A 6 6.15 16.53 -13.19
C ILE A 6 6.00 15.31 -12.25
N LEU A 7 5.05 14.39 -12.48
CA LEU A 7 4.83 13.24 -11.57
C LEU A 7 5.90 12.12 -11.68
N GLY A 8 6.43 11.86 -12.89
CA GLY A 8 7.42 10.79 -13.09
C GLY A 8 8.81 11.09 -12.51
N LEU A 9 9.18 12.38 -12.43
CA LEU A 9 10.46 12.83 -11.86
C LEU A 9 10.51 12.70 -10.33
N ARG A 10 9.35 12.76 -9.64
CA ARG A 10 9.28 12.55 -8.18
C ARG A 10 9.53 11.08 -7.82
N CYS A 11 8.95 10.14 -8.55
CA CYS A 11 9.14 8.72 -8.27
C CYS A 11 10.60 8.27 -8.52
N GLN A 12 11.26 8.73 -9.59
CA GLN A 12 12.69 8.44 -9.81
C GLN A 12 13.61 9.08 -8.77
N LYS A 13 13.30 10.28 -8.26
CA LYS A 13 14.03 10.89 -7.15
C LYS A 13 13.80 10.15 -5.85
N GLU A 14 12.56 9.76 -5.54
CA GLU A 14 12.21 8.89 -4.39
C GLU A 14 12.96 7.55 -4.49
N ILE A 15 13.05 6.93 -5.67
CA ILE A 15 13.82 5.69 -5.90
C ILE A 15 15.32 5.89 -5.69
N LYS A 16 15.88 7.04 -6.09
CA LYS A 16 17.29 7.38 -5.83
C LYS A 16 17.56 7.65 -4.36
N GLU A 17 16.66 8.32 -3.66
CA GLU A 17 16.72 8.54 -2.20
C GLU A 17 16.63 7.21 -1.45
N LEU A 18 15.76 6.29 -1.91
CA LEU A 18 15.69 4.90 -1.43
C LEU A 18 16.98 4.11 -1.67
N SER A 19 17.69 4.36 -2.77
CA SER A 19 18.99 3.75 -3.05
C SER A 19 20.11 4.28 -2.13
N ILE A 20 19.91 5.46 -1.53
CA ILE A 20 20.85 6.12 -0.61
C ILE A 20 20.63 5.67 0.84
N LEU A 21 19.44 5.16 1.19
CA LEU A 21 19.01 4.82 2.56
C LEU A 21 19.63 3.52 3.14
N LYS A 22 20.95 3.36 3.02
CA LYS A 22 21.78 2.21 3.44
C LYS A 22 21.64 1.01 2.50
N LYS A 23 22.75 0.63 1.86
CA LYS A 23 22.90 -0.67 1.18
C LYS A 23 22.67 -1.87 2.13
N ASN A 24 22.62 -1.63 3.43
CA ASN A 24 22.44 -2.64 4.48
C ASN A 24 21.71 -2.00 5.69
N PRO A 25 20.37 -1.87 5.66
CA PRO A 25 19.61 -1.34 6.80
C PRO A 25 19.71 -2.28 8.01
N GLU A 26 19.46 -1.78 9.22
CA GLU A 26 19.38 -2.65 10.39
C GLU A 26 18.01 -3.32 10.44
N HIS A 27 18.01 -4.62 10.70
CA HIS A 27 16.78 -5.42 10.72
C HIS A 27 16.22 -5.56 12.14
N PRO A 28 14.89 -5.42 12.35
CA PRO A 28 13.88 -5.35 11.29
C PRO A 28 13.80 -4.00 10.57
N PHE A 29 13.87 -4.03 9.24
CA PHE A 29 13.66 -2.88 8.36
C PHE A 29 12.20 -2.82 7.94
N VAL A 30 11.48 -1.82 8.45
CA VAL A 30 10.07 -1.60 8.19
C VAL A 30 9.92 -0.39 7.27
N VAL A 31 9.05 -0.51 6.28
CA VAL A 31 8.70 0.58 5.38
C VAL A 31 7.21 0.86 5.47
N ALA A 32 6.80 2.12 5.54
CA ALA A 32 5.40 2.52 5.40
C ALA A 32 5.22 3.31 4.10
N ILE A 33 4.28 2.90 3.25
CA ILE A 33 3.97 3.56 1.98
C ILE A 33 2.50 3.92 1.92
N GLY A 34 2.25 5.20 1.69
CA GLY A 34 0.95 5.74 1.37
C GLY A 34 0.88 6.26 -0.06
N GLY A 35 -0.33 6.62 -0.51
CA GLY A 35 -0.53 7.27 -1.79
C GLY A 35 -1.84 6.93 -2.48
N VAL A 36 -1.97 7.42 -3.72
CA VAL A 36 -3.22 7.39 -4.48
C VAL A 36 -3.24 6.28 -5.53
N LYS A 37 -2.15 6.10 -6.29
CA LYS A 37 -2.10 5.22 -7.46
C LYS A 37 -1.07 4.12 -7.27
N ILE A 38 -1.50 2.88 -7.51
CA ILE A 38 -0.64 1.69 -7.39
C ILE A 38 0.39 1.63 -8.52
N GLU A 39 0.03 2.08 -9.72
CA GLU A 39 0.87 2.04 -10.92
C GLU A 39 2.17 2.84 -10.71
N ASP A 40 2.05 3.98 -10.03
CA ASP A 40 3.19 4.85 -9.72
C ASP A 40 4.11 4.24 -8.64
N LYS A 41 3.59 3.32 -7.81
CA LYS A 41 4.29 2.75 -6.65
C LYS A 41 4.74 1.31 -6.86
N GLN A 42 4.27 0.61 -7.89
CA GLN A 42 4.65 -0.78 -8.20
C GLN A 42 6.18 -0.98 -8.28
N PRO A 43 6.95 -0.19 -9.07
CA PRO A 43 8.39 -0.41 -9.18
C PRO A 43 9.13 -0.17 -7.86
N VAL A 44 8.63 0.77 -7.06
CA VAL A 44 9.17 1.11 -5.74
C VAL A 44 8.93 -0.03 -4.76
N LEU A 45 7.69 -0.52 -4.69
CA LEU A 45 7.29 -1.63 -3.83
C LEU A 45 8.08 -2.89 -4.16
N VAL A 46 8.19 -3.27 -5.44
CA VAL A 46 8.97 -4.46 -5.86
C VAL A 46 10.43 -4.37 -5.42
N ASN A 47 11.06 -3.19 -5.51
CA ASN A 47 12.44 -3.03 -5.05
C ASN A 47 12.55 -3.05 -3.53
N LEU A 48 11.63 -2.41 -2.82
CA LEU A 48 11.61 -2.42 -1.36
C LEU A 48 11.37 -3.80 -0.79
N LEU A 49 10.53 -4.61 -1.42
CA LEU A 49 10.27 -5.99 -1.01
C LEU A 49 11.53 -6.87 -1.02
N LYS A 50 12.58 -6.50 -1.76
CA LYS A 50 13.87 -7.20 -1.75
C LYS A 50 14.66 -6.97 -0.45
N ILE A 51 14.47 -5.84 0.21
CA ILE A 51 15.29 -5.39 1.35
C ILE A 51 14.51 -5.22 2.65
N ALA A 52 13.23 -4.86 2.60
CA ALA A 52 12.39 -4.68 3.77
C ALA A 52 11.93 -6.02 4.33
N ASP A 53 11.73 -6.08 5.64
CA ASP A 53 11.08 -7.20 6.32
C ASP A 53 9.56 -7.05 6.28
N LYS A 54 9.06 -5.83 6.43
CA LYS A 54 7.64 -5.49 6.35
C LYS A 54 7.41 -4.20 5.59
N VAL A 55 6.32 -4.16 4.83
CA VAL A 55 5.85 -2.98 4.10
C VAL A 55 4.40 -2.70 4.48
N LEU A 56 4.19 -1.65 5.26
CA LEU A 56 2.89 -1.16 5.72
C LEU A 56 2.25 -0.31 4.62
N ILE A 57 0.99 -0.57 4.30
CA ILE A 57 0.27 0.15 3.23
C ILE A 57 -0.78 1.08 3.82
N GLY A 58 -0.85 2.31 3.32
CA GLY A 58 -1.92 3.26 3.65
C GLY A 58 -2.49 3.97 2.43
N GLY A 59 -3.47 4.83 2.67
CA GLY A 59 -4.16 5.61 1.64
C GLY A 59 -4.94 4.73 0.65
N LYS A 60 -5.29 5.30 -0.50
CA LYS A 60 -6.05 4.61 -1.56
C LYS A 60 -5.29 3.42 -2.15
N LEU A 61 -3.97 3.37 -1.99
CA LEU A 61 -3.16 2.21 -2.35
C LEU A 61 -3.64 0.94 -1.64
N ALA A 62 -4.10 1.05 -0.38
CA ALA A 62 -4.69 -0.08 0.35
C ALA A 62 -5.95 -0.61 -0.36
N ASN A 63 -6.85 0.27 -0.79
CA ASN A 63 -8.04 -0.11 -1.56
C ASN A 63 -7.65 -0.92 -2.80
N SER A 64 -6.77 -0.38 -3.66
CA SER A 64 -6.37 -1.06 -4.91
C SER A 64 -5.74 -2.44 -4.66
N LEU A 65 -4.98 -2.60 -3.57
CA LEU A 65 -4.39 -3.89 -3.20
C LEU A 65 -5.44 -4.87 -2.67
N TYR A 66 -6.45 -4.42 -1.92
CA TYR A 66 -7.58 -5.26 -1.54
C TYR A 66 -8.43 -5.67 -2.74
N GLU A 67 -8.73 -4.76 -3.67
CA GLU A 67 -9.46 -5.07 -4.91
C GLU A 67 -8.73 -6.15 -5.71
N SER A 68 -7.42 -5.97 -5.87
CA SER A 68 -6.54 -6.92 -6.54
C SER A 68 -6.48 -8.27 -5.81
N ARG A 69 -6.39 -8.26 -4.47
CA ARG A 69 -6.42 -9.48 -3.63
C ARG A 69 -7.73 -10.24 -3.83
N PHE A 70 -8.87 -9.57 -3.78
CA PHE A 70 -10.17 -10.23 -3.99
C PHE A 70 -10.33 -10.75 -5.42
N ALA A 71 -9.86 -10.01 -6.42
CA ALA A 71 -9.85 -10.48 -7.80
C ALA A 71 -8.97 -11.74 -7.98
N ILE A 72 -7.86 -11.86 -7.25
CA ILE A 72 -7.01 -13.06 -7.23
C ILE A 72 -7.72 -14.25 -6.57
N HIS A 73 -8.47 -14.04 -5.48
CA HIS A 73 -9.17 -15.11 -4.78
C HIS A 73 -10.41 -15.61 -5.53
N GLN A 74 -11.10 -14.74 -6.29
CA GLN A 74 -12.19 -15.14 -7.18
C GLN A 74 -11.72 -16.01 -8.36
N LYS A 75 -10.40 -15.95 -8.69
CA LYS A 75 -9.48 -17.04 -9.10
C LYS A 75 -10.07 -18.41 -9.49
N THR A 76 -10.82 -19.03 -8.58
CA THR A 76 -11.33 -20.40 -8.73
C THR A 76 -12.36 -20.54 -9.87
N ASP A 77 -12.96 -19.43 -10.34
CA ASP A 77 -13.82 -19.38 -11.53
C ASP A 77 -13.25 -18.50 -12.67
N VAL A 78 -11.96 -18.15 -12.59
CA VAL A 78 -11.34 -17.14 -13.45
C VAL A 78 -10.69 -17.70 -14.71
N LYS A 79 -10.89 -18.99 -14.98
CA LYS A 79 -10.60 -19.56 -16.31
C LYS A 79 -11.39 -18.86 -17.43
N ASN A 80 -12.62 -18.40 -17.14
CA ASN A 80 -13.46 -17.73 -18.13
C ASN A 80 -13.11 -16.24 -18.28
N LEU A 81 -12.85 -15.53 -17.17
CA LEU A 81 -12.40 -14.13 -17.21
C LEU A 81 -10.99 -14.00 -17.81
N LEU A 82 -10.06 -14.91 -17.48
CA LEU A 82 -8.73 -14.94 -18.10
C LEU A 82 -8.81 -15.24 -19.59
N LYS A 83 -9.75 -16.06 -20.06
CA LYS A 83 -9.93 -16.31 -21.50
C LYS A 83 -10.44 -15.09 -22.27
N GLU A 84 -11.25 -14.23 -21.65
CA GLU A 84 -11.68 -12.98 -22.28
C GLU A 84 -10.57 -11.91 -22.26
N LEU A 85 -9.80 -11.83 -21.17
CA LEU A 85 -8.65 -10.93 -21.06
C LEU A 85 -7.44 -11.40 -21.88
N GLU A 86 -7.25 -12.71 -22.05
CA GLU A 86 -6.23 -13.32 -22.92
C GLU A 86 -6.51 -13.00 -24.41
N LYS A 87 -7.78 -12.78 -24.79
CA LYS A 87 -8.17 -12.34 -26.14
C LYS A 87 -7.95 -10.84 -26.38
N SER A 88 -7.90 -10.02 -25.33
CA SER A 88 -7.81 -8.55 -25.46
C SER A 88 -6.40 -7.97 -25.31
N GLN A 89 -5.35 -8.79 -25.41
CA GLN A 89 -3.91 -8.47 -25.49
C GLN A 89 -3.06 -8.91 -24.28
N GLN A 90 -2.04 -9.73 -24.61
CA GLN A 90 -0.78 -9.94 -23.88
C GLN A 90 -0.81 -10.47 -22.43
N VAL A 91 -1.42 -11.64 -22.21
CA VAL A 91 -1.08 -12.46 -21.04
C VAL A 91 0.07 -13.41 -21.41
N LYS A 92 1.30 -12.90 -21.42
CA LYS A 92 2.48 -13.76 -21.18
C LYS A 92 2.64 -13.90 -19.67
N ARG A 93 2.33 -15.10 -19.20
CA ARG A 93 2.44 -15.55 -17.81
C ARG A 93 3.88 -15.39 -17.31
N ARG A 94 4.18 -14.33 -16.54
CA ARG A 94 5.23 -14.28 -15.48
C ARG A 94 5.31 -12.94 -14.74
N ASP A 95 4.86 -11.82 -15.32
CA ASP A 95 5.15 -10.48 -14.76
C ASP A 95 3.86 -9.70 -14.43
N ASP A 96 3.19 -10.04 -13.33
CA ASP A 96 2.18 -9.16 -12.72
C ASP A 96 2.76 -8.60 -11.41
N PRO A 97 3.30 -7.36 -11.42
CA PRO A 97 3.92 -6.75 -10.25
C PRO A 97 2.98 -6.70 -9.04
N VAL A 98 1.67 -6.58 -9.24
CA VAL A 98 0.69 -6.56 -8.14
C VAL A 98 0.57 -7.92 -7.49
N LYS A 99 0.58 -9.00 -8.31
CA LYS A 99 0.60 -10.36 -7.78
C LYS A 99 1.89 -10.64 -7.01
N GLU A 100 3.05 -10.20 -7.50
CA GLU A 100 4.32 -10.30 -6.78
C GLU A 100 4.24 -9.59 -5.42
N ILE A 101 3.77 -8.34 -5.41
CA ILE A 101 3.59 -7.55 -4.20
C ILE A 101 2.72 -8.30 -3.18
N LEU A 102 1.53 -8.76 -3.60
CA LEU A 102 0.58 -9.42 -2.72
C LEU A 102 1.04 -10.80 -2.23
N THR A 103 1.87 -11.51 -2.98
CA THR A 103 2.37 -12.85 -2.63
C THR A 103 3.72 -12.84 -1.90
N SER A 104 4.34 -11.67 -1.75
CA SER A 104 5.63 -11.51 -1.07
C SER A 104 5.65 -11.94 0.40
N GLY A 105 4.49 -11.98 1.06
CA GLY A 105 4.37 -12.25 2.50
C GLY A 105 4.87 -11.12 3.40
N LYS A 106 5.35 -10.01 2.82
CA LYS A 106 5.92 -8.85 3.54
C LYS A 106 4.96 -7.66 3.60
N ILE A 107 3.92 -7.66 2.77
CA ILE A 107 2.91 -6.58 2.74
C ILE A 107 1.95 -6.72 3.91
N VAL A 108 1.82 -5.65 4.68
CA VAL A 108 0.82 -5.48 5.72
C VAL A 108 -0.23 -4.50 5.19
N LEU A 109 -1.45 -4.99 4.99
CA LEU A 109 -2.60 -4.16 4.62
C LEU A 109 -3.34 -3.75 5.90
N PRO A 110 -3.98 -2.57 5.92
CA PRO A 110 -4.70 -2.12 7.10
C PRO A 110 -5.93 -3.01 7.34
N GLU A 111 -6.16 -3.45 8.58
CA GLU A 111 -7.33 -4.26 8.94
C GLU A 111 -8.65 -3.48 8.76
N ASP A 112 -8.61 -2.18 9.03
CA ASP A 112 -9.76 -1.28 8.99
C ASP A 112 -9.43 0.09 8.39
N GLY A 113 -10.47 0.80 7.99
CA GLY A 113 -10.40 2.11 7.34
C GLY A 113 -11.54 3.02 7.77
N ILE A 114 -11.36 4.32 7.50
CA ILE A 114 -12.36 5.37 7.69
C ILE A 114 -12.94 5.75 6.34
N LEU A 115 -14.26 5.71 6.21
CA LEU A 115 -15.00 6.10 5.02
C LEU A 115 -15.23 7.61 4.98
N GLU A 116 -15.71 8.11 3.84
CA GLU A 116 -16.09 9.52 3.69
C GLU A 116 -17.19 9.96 4.67
N SER A 117 -18.11 9.06 5.04
CA SER A 117 -19.12 9.33 6.07
C SER A 117 -18.56 9.48 7.48
N GLY A 118 -17.28 9.18 7.69
CA GLY A 118 -16.65 9.04 9.01
C GLY A 118 -16.85 7.65 9.64
N ASP A 119 -17.67 6.79 9.02
CA ASP A 119 -17.88 5.43 9.49
C ASP A 119 -16.62 4.58 9.32
N ARG A 120 -16.49 3.59 10.18
CA ARG A 120 -15.41 2.62 10.14
C ARG A 120 -15.83 1.38 9.36
N ILE A 121 -14.93 0.91 8.50
CA ILE A 121 -15.07 -0.37 7.80
C ILE A 121 -13.93 -1.32 8.20
N LYS A 122 -14.22 -2.61 8.33
CA LYS A 122 -13.17 -3.63 8.32
C LYS A 122 -13.07 -4.21 6.92
N PHE A 123 -11.86 -4.37 6.41
CA PHE A 123 -11.67 -4.88 5.06
C PHE A 123 -12.09 -6.35 4.92
N ASP A 124 -12.03 -7.14 5.99
CA ASP A 124 -12.53 -8.52 6.01
C ASP A 124 -14.06 -8.62 5.98
N ASP A 125 -14.78 -7.57 6.42
CA ASP A 125 -16.25 -7.53 6.35
C ASP A 125 -16.74 -7.26 4.90
N ILE A 126 -15.82 -6.86 4.00
CA ILE A 126 -16.13 -6.67 2.59
C ILE A 126 -16.35 -8.05 1.97
N ARG A 127 -17.57 -8.27 1.47
CA ARG A 127 -17.94 -9.53 0.82
C ARG A 127 -16.98 -9.84 -0.33
N GLN A 128 -16.19 -10.89 -0.15
CA GLN A 128 -15.36 -11.47 -1.20
C GLN A 128 -16.28 -11.85 -2.36
N GLY A 129 -16.08 -11.25 -3.54
CA GLY A 129 -16.95 -11.49 -4.69
C GLY A 129 -17.29 -10.27 -5.52
N ILE A 130 -17.12 -9.05 -4.97
CA ILE A 130 -17.39 -7.82 -5.73
C ILE A 130 -16.23 -6.86 -5.56
N ALA A 131 -15.17 -7.07 -6.36
CA ALA A 131 -13.94 -6.28 -6.30
C ALA A 131 -14.19 -4.78 -6.53
N HIS A 132 -15.30 -4.39 -7.16
CA HIS A 132 -15.67 -2.99 -7.41
C HIS A 132 -16.51 -2.34 -6.30
N LEU A 133 -16.75 -3.04 -5.18
CA LEU A 133 -17.53 -2.51 -4.06
C LEU A 133 -16.71 -2.24 -2.80
N ILE A 134 -15.37 -2.21 -2.89
CA ILE A 134 -14.58 -1.72 -1.76
C ILE A 134 -14.89 -0.22 -1.63
N PRO A 135 -15.54 0.21 -0.54
CA PRO A 135 -15.83 1.62 -0.35
C PRO A 135 -14.52 2.40 -0.28
N GLU A 136 -14.51 3.61 -0.83
CA GLU A 136 -13.32 4.44 -0.84
C GLU A 136 -12.91 4.78 0.61
N VAL A 137 -11.74 4.31 1.02
CA VAL A 137 -11.20 4.58 2.35
C VAL A 137 -10.37 5.86 2.27
N ARG A 138 -10.65 6.78 3.20
CA ARG A 138 -10.06 8.11 3.28
C ARG A 138 -8.90 8.17 4.28
N ASP A 139 -8.85 7.28 5.27
CA ASP A 139 -7.76 7.13 6.24
C ASP A 139 -7.72 5.71 6.80
N ILE A 140 -6.59 5.28 7.38
CA ILE A 140 -6.51 4.01 8.10
C ILE A 140 -7.32 4.08 9.41
N GLY A 141 -7.94 2.96 9.79
CA GLY A 141 -8.75 2.88 10.99
C GLY A 141 -7.92 2.64 12.26
N PRO A 142 -8.55 2.73 13.45
CA PRO A 142 -7.85 2.63 14.73
C PRO A 142 -7.18 1.27 14.99
N LYS A 143 -7.63 0.16 14.39
CA LYS A 143 -6.91 -1.13 14.54
C LYS A 143 -5.65 -1.16 13.69
N ALA A 144 -5.74 -0.73 12.43
CA ALA A 144 -4.58 -0.59 11.55
C ALA A 144 -3.54 0.36 12.14
N ILE A 145 -3.97 1.49 12.72
CA ILE A 145 -3.07 2.40 13.46
C ILE A 145 -2.33 1.62 14.55
N LYS A 146 -3.05 0.97 15.46
CA LYS A 146 -2.45 0.24 16.58
C LYS A 146 -1.48 -0.85 16.12
N GLU A 147 -1.82 -1.60 15.06
CA GLU A 147 -0.93 -2.61 14.48
C GLU A 147 0.33 -1.96 13.91
N TYR A 148 0.19 -0.86 13.18
CA TYR A 148 1.32 -0.17 12.55
C TYR A 148 2.25 0.42 13.60
N GLU A 149 1.72 1.06 14.64
CA GLU A 149 2.49 1.58 15.78
C GLU A 149 3.34 0.47 16.43
N GLN A 150 2.75 -0.71 16.65
CA GLN A 150 3.45 -1.86 17.19
C GLN A 150 4.56 -2.37 16.26
N ILE A 151 4.31 -2.45 14.95
CA ILE A 151 5.32 -2.91 14.00
C ILE A 151 6.48 -1.92 13.93
N ILE A 152 6.19 -0.62 13.87
CA ILE A 152 7.20 0.45 13.80
C ILE A 152 8.04 0.49 15.08
N SER A 153 7.41 0.39 16.24
CA SER A 153 8.12 0.42 17.54
C SER A 153 9.12 -0.73 17.73
N ASN A 154 8.92 -1.84 17.03
CA ASN A 154 9.82 -3.01 17.04
C ASN A 154 10.86 -3.00 15.92
N ALA A 155 10.83 -1.99 15.03
CA ALA A 155 11.79 -1.87 13.94
C ALA A 155 13.16 -1.38 14.45
N LYS A 156 14.23 -1.74 13.74
CA LYS A 156 15.56 -1.12 13.91
C LYS A 156 15.85 -0.07 12.86
N THR A 157 15.19 -0.14 11.72
CA THR A 157 15.21 0.91 10.71
C THR A 157 13.79 1.10 10.22
N PHE A 158 13.35 2.34 10.15
CA PHE A 158 12.04 2.69 9.63
C PHE A 158 12.16 3.71 8.51
N PHE A 159 11.41 3.49 7.42
CA PHE A 159 11.30 4.45 6.34
C PHE A 159 9.83 4.72 6.03
N TRP A 160 9.48 5.99 5.84
CA TRP A 160 8.11 6.39 5.56
C TRP A 160 8.02 7.24 4.29
N ALA A 161 7.17 6.83 3.36
CA ALA A 161 6.92 7.52 2.10
C ALA A 161 5.42 7.59 1.80
N GLY A 162 4.81 8.71 2.19
CA GLY A 162 3.44 9.08 1.81
C GLY A 162 2.41 8.88 2.92
N PRO A 163 1.36 9.71 2.94
CA PRO A 163 0.39 9.75 4.04
C PRO A 163 -0.50 8.50 4.09
N MET A 164 -0.99 8.16 5.29
CA MET A 164 -1.88 7.01 5.48
C MET A 164 -3.34 7.30 5.13
N GLY A 165 -3.67 8.58 4.92
CA GLY A 165 -5.00 9.06 4.58
C GLY A 165 -4.94 10.42 3.86
N MET A 166 -6.11 11.02 3.64
CA MET A 166 -6.25 12.37 3.08
C MET A 166 -5.96 13.42 4.16
N TYR A 167 -4.70 13.50 4.59
CA TYR A 167 -4.26 14.28 5.75
C TYR A 167 -4.54 15.79 5.65
N GLU A 168 -4.77 16.32 4.44
CA GLU A 168 -5.20 17.71 4.23
C GLU A 168 -6.62 17.98 4.77
N GLN A 169 -7.41 16.93 5.01
CA GLN A 169 -8.72 17.01 5.67
C GLN A 169 -8.59 16.52 7.10
N GLU A 170 -8.95 17.35 8.07
CA GLU A 170 -8.73 17.07 9.50
C GLU A 170 -9.33 15.72 9.94
N GLN A 171 -10.55 15.41 9.48
CA GLN A 171 -11.25 14.16 9.78
C GLN A 171 -10.55 12.88 9.24
N PHE A 172 -9.62 13.02 8.29
CA PHE A 172 -8.87 11.92 7.67
C PHE A 172 -7.34 12.04 7.90
N SER A 173 -6.97 12.77 8.95
CA SER A 173 -5.57 13.02 9.31
C SER A 173 -5.04 12.14 10.43
N ASN A 174 -5.90 11.38 11.10
CA ASN A 174 -5.58 10.66 12.33
C ASN A 174 -4.54 9.56 12.10
N GLY A 175 -4.69 8.76 11.06
CA GLY A 175 -3.73 7.71 10.71
C GLY A 175 -2.36 8.28 10.39
N THR A 176 -2.31 9.36 9.61
CA THR A 176 -1.05 10.04 9.27
C THR A 176 -0.39 10.65 10.52
N LYS A 177 -1.17 11.30 11.40
CA LYS A 177 -0.68 11.87 12.67
C LYS A 177 -0.13 10.79 13.61
N ALA A 178 -0.80 9.63 13.70
CA ALA A 178 -0.36 8.53 14.54
C ALA A 178 1.00 7.96 14.09
N ILE A 179 1.20 7.80 12.78
CA ILE A 179 2.51 7.40 12.24
C ILE A 179 3.58 8.44 12.57
N ILE A 180 3.31 9.75 12.39
CA ILE A 180 4.25 10.82 12.77
C ILE A 180 4.63 10.72 14.25
N GLN A 181 3.63 10.62 15.14
CA GLN A 181 3.87 10.53 16.58
C GLN A 181 4.67 9.30 16.98
N THR A 182 4.48 8.18 16.28
CA THR A 182 5.26 6.95 16.49
C THR A 182 6.71 7.14 16.08
N VAL A 183 6.94 7.82 14.94
CA VAL A 183 8.27 8.14 14.44
C VAL A 183 8.99 9.12 15.38
N ASP A 184 8.30 10.09 15.95
CA ASP A 184 8.89 11.02 16.92
C ASP A 184 9.40 10.30 18.19
N GLN A 185 8.84 9.14 18.50
CA GLN A 185 9.26 8.28 19.62
C GLN A 185 10.26 7.19 19.20
N PHE A 186 10.48 7.02 17.89
CA PHE A 186 11.37 6.03 17.32
C PHE A 186 12.84 6.44 17.52
N LYS A 187 13.67 5.50 17.98
CA LYS A 187 15.08 5.75 18.35
C LYS A 187 16.10 5.13 17.37
N GLY A 188 15.68 4.71 16.18
CA GLY A 188 16.51 4.05 15.16
C GLY A 188 16.69 4.83 13.87
#